data_AF-A0A3M1YH72-F1
#
_entry.id   AF-A0A3M1YH72-F1
#
_cell.length_a   1.000
_cell.length_b   1.000
_cell.length_c   1.000
_cell.angle_alpha   90.00
_cell.angle_beta   90.00
_cell.angle_gamma   90.00
#
_symmetry.space_group_name_H-M   'P 1'
#
loop_
_entity.id
_entity.type
_entity.pdbx_description
1 polymer ?
#
loop_
_entity_poly.entity_id
_entity_poly.type
_entity_poly.pdbx_seq_one_letter_code
_entity_poly.pdbx_strand_id
1 'polypeptide(L)'
;MKLTCIHCGKPIPANHINIKDQIALCPHCDTLFHFEANRKRKPTERIIVMDSADELRLLYQYYSRKELTQYLAAVMVLAVIAFVLFVAPGIVLTAIGTILGAGVFLALEYLLNNRLYIIADKNGIRTRTGSVLRFFANKIVKRDHIQRVVCGESAGGHTVYIINHKDKPIKLLGYLTESQARFIVERINEFYTTPLITRNSLTTSESSVSLNDLLNQDSEQAKWN
;
A
#
# COMPACT_ATOMS: atom_id res chain seq x y z
N MET A 1 1.42 22.48 -15.90
CA MET A 1 2.86 22.77 -15.71
C MET A 1 3.54 22.83 -17.08
N LYS A 2 4.42 23.80 -17.34
CA LYS A 2 5.19 23.93 -18.58
C LYS A 2 6.57 23.30 -18.36
N LEU A 3 7.01 22.39 -19.23
CA LEU A 3 8.34 21.78 -19.17
C LEU A 3 9.40 22.82 -19.55
N THR A 4 10.49 22.90 -18.79
CA THR A 4 11.63 23.79 -19.03
C THR A 4 12.86 22.97 -19.39
N CYS A 5 13.67 23.45 -20.33
CA CYS A 5 14.92 22.79 -20.71
C CYS A 5 15.95 22.90 -19.56
N ILE A 6 16.61 21.79 -19.24
CA ILE A 6 17.62 21.71 -18.17
C ILE A 6 18.89 22.50 -18.54
N HIS A 7 19.22 22.58 -19.85
CA HIS A 7 20.44 23.26 -20.31
C HIS A 7 20.29 24.77 -20.44
N CYS A 8 19.17 25.25 -20.99
CA CYS A 8 19.01 26.68 -21.28
C CYS A 8 17.89 27.37 -20.47
N GLY A 9 17.15 26.63 -19.63
CA GLY A 9 16.07 27.16 -18.79
C GLY A 9 14.81 27.61 -19.53
N LYS A 10 14.81 27.61 -20.87
CA LYS A 10 13.67 28.09 -21.67
C LYS A 10 12.52 27.08 -21.68
N PRO A 11 11.26 27.56 -21.76
CA PRO A 11 10.09 26.69 -21.83
C PRO A 11 10.05 25.92 -23.16
N ILE A 12 9.61 24.66 -23.11
CA ILE A 12 9.52 23.79 -24.28
C ILE A 12 8.06 23.77 -24.77
N PRO A 13 7.81 24.08 -26.05
CA PRO A 13 6.47 24.05 -26.61
C PRO A 13 5.94 22.61 -26.74
N ALA A 14 4.62 22.44 -26.63
CA ALA A 14 3.99 21.12 -26.54
C ALA A 14 4.19 20.22 -27.78
N ASN A 15 4.43 20.82 -28.94
CA ASN A 15 4.73 20.11 -30.19
C ASN A 15 6.09 19.40 -30.19
N HIS A 16 7.02 19.79 -29.31
CA HIS A 16 8.36 19.19 -29.20
C HIS A 16 8.48 18.19 -28.05
N ILE A 17 7.34 17.74 -27.53
CA ILE A 17 7.25 16.82 -26.41
C ILE A 17 6.60 15.55 -26.91
N ASN A 18 7.39 14.49 -27.06
CA ASN A 18 6.88 13.16 -27.35
C ASN A 18 6.53 12.45 -26.05
N ILE A 19 5.25 12.50 -25.70
CA ILE A 19 4.70 11.91 -24.47
C ILE A 19 4.82 10.38 -24.47
N LYS A 20 4.78 9.72 -25.64
CA LYS A 20 4.88 8.26 -25.73
C LYS A 20 6.29 7.79 -25.37
N ASP A 21 7.29 8.48 -25.89
CA ASP A 21 8.69 8.11 -25.71
C ASP A 21 9.34 8.79 -24.49
N GLN A 22 8.61 9.67 -23.81
CA GLN A 22 9.09 10.48 -22.68
C GLN A 22 10.33 11.32 -23.05
N ILE A 23 10.35 11.83 -24.28
CA ILE A 23 11.44 12.62 -24.85
C ILE A 23 10.94 14.04 -25.15
N ALA A 24 11.72 15.05 -24.77
CA ALA A 24 11.50 16.43 -25.15
C ALA A 24 12.72 16.96 -25.91
N LEU A 25 12.47 17.69 -27.01
CA LEU A 25 13.48 18.40 -27.77
C LEU A 25 13.39 19.91 -27.48
N CYS A 26 14.48 20.53 -27.02
CA CYS A 26 14.49 21.97 -26.82
C CYS A 26 14.75 22.71 -28.14
N PRO A 27 13.85 23.59 -28.62
CA PRO A 27 14.04 24.33 -29.88
C PRO A 27 15.15 25.39 -29.85
N HIS A 28 15.69 25.70 -28.66
CA HIS A 28 16.66 26.79 -28.51
C HIS A 28 18.11 26.31 -28.47
N CYS A 29 18.33 25.06 -28.05
CA CYS A 29 19.67 24.48 -27.92
C CYS A 29 19.76 23.09 -28.56
N ASP A 30 18.72 22.67 -29.30
CA ASP A 30 18.60 21.38 -29.99
C ASP A 30 18.96 20.17 -29.14
N THR A 31 18.81 20.28 -27.83
CA THR A 31 19.14 19.20 -26.91
C THR A 31 17.91 18.33 -26.69
N LEU A 32 18.09 17.03 -26.95
CA LEU A 32 17.13 16.00 -26.68
C LEU A 32 17.35 15.47 -25.27
N PHE A 33 16.30 15.44 -24.44
CA PHE A 33 16.39 14.87 -23.11
C PHE A 33 15.16 14.03 -22.78
N HIS A 34 15.38 12.98 -22.00
CA HIS A 34 14.31 12.20 -21.42
C HIS A 34 13.78 12.91 -20.19
N PHE A 35 12.47 13.05 -20.11
CA PHE A 35 11.80 13.53 -18.90
C PHE A 35 10.96 12.39 -18.35
N GLU A 36 11.21 12.01 -17.10
CA GLU A 36 10.28 11.15 -16.41
C GLU A 36 9.01 11.97 -16.20
N ALA A 37 7.97 11.65 -16.95
CA ALA A 37 6.65 12.20 -16.66
C ALA A 37 6.32 11.70 -15.25
N ASN A 38 6.45 12.58 -14.24
CA ASN A 38 5.90 12.42 -12.89
C ASN A 38 4.37 12.44 -12.98
N ARG A 39 3.81 11.54 -13.80
CA ARG A 39 2.42 11.14 -13.71
C ARG A 39 2.36 10.41 -12.40
N LYS A 40 1.86 11.11 -11.36
CA LYS A 40 1.45 10.49 -10.09
C LYS A 40 0.76 9.18 -10.46
N ARG A 41 1.44 8.06 -10.22
CA ARG A 41 0.91 6.76 -10.62
C ARG A 41 -0.41 6.61 -9.91
N LYS A 42 -1.47 6.25 -10.64
CA LYS A 42 -2.76 6.01 -10.01
C LYS A 42 -2.56 4.96 -8.92
N PRO A 43 -3.07 5.17 -7.70
CA PRO A 43 -3.01 4.16 -6.66
C PRO A 43 -3.61 2.87 -7.22
N THR A 44 -2.86 1.78 -7.10
CA THR A 44 -3.38 0.46 -7.48
C THR A 44 -4.55 0.12 -6.55
N GLU A 45 -5.53 -0.64 -7.04
CA GLU A 45 -6.78 -0.95 -6.30
C GLU A 45 -6.57 -1.53 -4.89
N ARG A 46 -5.38 -2.09 -4.63
CA ARG A 46 -5.02 -2.71 -3.34
C ARG A 46 -4.28 -1.79 -2.37
N ILE A 47 -3.90 -0.58 -2.78
CA ILE A 47 -3.16 0.37 -1.94
C ILE A 47 -3.99 1.63 -1.74
N ILE A 48 -4.41 1.85 -0.49
CA ILE A 48 -5.08 3.08 -0.09
C ILE A 48 -4.03 3.97 0.58
N VAL A 49 -3.86 5.18 0.06
CA VAL A 49 -2.94 6.18 0.59
C VAL A 49 -3.73 7.13 1.48
N MET A 50 -3.28 7.31 2.71
CA MET A 50 -3.80 8.25 3.68
C MET A 50 -2.66 9.19 4.06
N ASP A 51 -2.62 10.35 3.40
CA ASP A 51 -1.61 11.37 3.63
C ASP A 51 -2.02 12.26 4.82
N SER A 52 -1.10 12.47 5.75
CA SER A 52 -1.21 13.44 6.85
C SER A 52 0.08 14.26 6.89
N ALA A 53 0.04 15.46 7.50
CA ALA A 53 1.17 16.39 7.48
C ALA A 53 2.47 15.77 8.00
N ASP A 54 2.37 14.96 9.05
CA ASP A 54 3.51 14.37 9.77
C ASP A 54 3.68 12.86 9.53
N GLU A 55 2.72 12.21 8.88
CA GLU A 55 2.70 10.76 8.68
C GLU A 55 2.14 10.38 7.31
N LEU A 56 2.84 9.46 6.63
CA LEU A 56 2.33 8.76 5.47
C LEU A 56 1.79 7.40 5.92
N ARG A 57 0.49 7.17 5.75
CA ARG A 57 -0.13 5.88 6.03
C ARG A 57 -0.53 5.21 4.72
N LEU A 58 0.07 4.06 4.44
CA LEU A 58 -0.30 3.19 3.32
C LEU A 58 -1.02 1.97 3.87
N LEU A 59 -2.26 1.76 3.43
CA LEU A 59 -3.02 0.55 3.72
C LEU A 59 -2.96 -0.38 2.50
N TYR A 60 -2.33 -1.54 2.68
CA TYR A 60 -2.28 -2.61 1.69
C TYR A 60 -3.31 -3.70 2.00
N GLN A 61 -4.06 -4.11 0.98
CA GLN A 61 -5.00 -5.22 1.03
C GLN A 61 -4.45 -6.41 0.24
N TYR A 62 -4.28 -7.59 0.86
CA TYR A 62 -3.70 -8.76 0.17
C TYR A 62 -4.66 -9.30 -0.89
N TYR A 63 -5.93 -9.46 -0.53
CA TYR A 63 -7.01 -9.92 -1.41
C TYR A 63 -7.87 -8.76 -1.89
N SER A 64 -8.23 -8.79 -3.17
CA SER A 64 -9.27 -7.90 -3.70
C SER A 64 -10.65 -8.23 -3.09
N ARG A 65 -11.60 -7.30 -3.14
CA ARG A 65 -12.97 -7.54 -2.61
C ARG A 65 -13.62 -8.78 -3.26
N LYS A 66 -13.38 -9.00 -4.56
CA LYS A 66 -13.91 -10.17 -5.30
C LYS A 66 -13.27 -11.48 -4.81
N GLU A 67 -11.95 -11.50 -4.69
CA GLU A 67 -11.20 -12.65 -4.16
C GLU A 67 -11.64 -12.97 -2.72
N LEU A 68 -11.74 -11.95 -1.86
CA LEU A 68 -12.15 -12.11 -0.48
C LEU A 68 -13.54 -12.76 -0.37
N THR A 69 -14.51 -12.32 -1.16
CA THR A 69 -15.86 -12.92 -1.17
C THR A 69 -15.83 -14.40 -1.59
N GLN A 70 -15.01 -14.75 -2.59
CA GLN A 70 -14.86 -16.15 -3.02
C GLN A 70 -14.23 -17.01 -1.93
N TYR A 71 -13.18 -16.53 -1.27
CA TYR A 71 -12.56 -17.24 -0.16
C TYR A 71 -13.48 -17.38 1.05
N LEU A 72 -14.22 -16.32 1.40
CA LEU A 72 -15.21 -16.38 2.48
C LEU A 72 -16.31 -17.40 2.18
N ALA A 73 -16.82 -17.46 0.95
CA ALA A 73 -17.80 -18.46 0.56
C ALA A 73 -17.25 -19.89 0.72
N ALA A 74 -16.01 -20.14 0.31
CA ALA A 74 -15.36 -21.44 0.50
C ALA A 74 -15.18 -21.80 1.98
N VAL A 75 -14.74 -20.85 2.81
CA VAL A 75 -14.59 -21.04 4.26
C VAL A 75 -15.94 -21.32 4.93
N MET A 76 -17.02 -20.67 4.49
CA MET A 76 -18.38 -20.94 5.00
C MET A 76 -18.86 -22.35 4.67
N VAL A 77 -18.61 -22.85 3.46
CA VAL A 77 -18.94 -24.25 3.11
C VAL A 77 -18.17 -25.23 3.99
N LEU A 78 -16.88 -25.00 4.21
CA LEU A 78 -16.06 -25.82 5.11
C LEU A 78 -16.54 -25.74 6.56
N ALA A 79 -17.01 -24.58 7.02
CA ALA A 79 -17.58 -24.40 8.35
C ALA A 79 -18.81 -25.28 8.56
N VAL A 80 -19.71 -25.34 7.56
CA VAL A 80 -20.90 -26.19 7.62
C VAL A 80 -20.50 -27.68 7.68
N ILE A 81 -19.55 -28.11 6.86
CA ILE A 81 -19.04 -29.49 6.88
C ILE A 81 -18.44 -29.84 8.25
N ALA A 82 -17.59 -28.95 8.79
CA ALA A 82 -16.97 -29.13 10.10
C ALA A 82 -18.02 -29.25 11.21
N PHE A 83 -19.08 -28.42 11.16
CA PHE A 83 -20.18 -28.46 12.11
C PHE A 83 -20.98 -29.77 12.04
N VAL A 84 -21.32 -30.23 10.83
CA VAL A 84 -22.03 -31.51 10.64
C VAL A 84 -21.23 -32.68 11.22
N LEU A 85 -19.91 -32.71 10.98
CA LEU A 85 -19.03 -33.74 11.54
C LEU A 85 -18.90 -33.64 13.07
N PHE A 86 -18.93 -32.42 13.62
CA PHE A 86 -18.86 -32.19 15.06
C PHE A 86 -20.10 -32.66 15.82
N VAL A 87 -21.29 -32.54 15.21
CA VAL A 87 -22.56 -32.99 15.83
C VAL A 87 -22.84 -34.47 15.56
N ALA A 88 -22.19 -35.06 14.56
CA ALA A 88 -22.37 -36.47 14.22
C ALA A 88 -21.96 -37.38 15.41
N PRO A 89 -22.74 -38.43 15.69
CA PRO A 89 -22.41 -39.37 16.76
C PRO A 89 -21.10 -40.10 16.43
N GLY A 90 -20.15 -40.08 17.38
CA GLY A 90 -18.88 -40.80 17.27
C GLY A 90 -17.66 -39.95 17.61
N ILE A 91 -16.76 -40.51 18.43
CA ILE A 91 -15.55 -39.81 18.92
C ILE A 91 -14.61 -39.43 17.77
N VAL A 92 -14.50 -40.26 16.74
CA VAL A 92 -13.63 -39.99 15.59
C VAL A 92 -14.16 -38.83 14.75
N LEU A 93 -15.46 -38.81 14.46
CA LEU A 93 -16.08 -37.74 13.65
C LEU A 93 -16.04 -36.40 14.37
N THR A 94 -16.33 -36.39 15.68
CA THR A 94 -16.23 -35.18 16.51
C THR A 94 -14.80 -34.63 16.59
N ALA A 95 -13.78 -35.50 16.70
CA ALA A 95 -12.39 -35.08 16.65
C ALA A 95 -12.01 -34.44 15.30
N ILE A 96 -12.42 -35.06 14.17
CA ILE A 96 -12.20 -34.50 12.83
C ILE A 96 -12.91 -33.15 12.67
N GLY A 97 -14.18 -33.07 13.08
CA GLY A 97 -14.97 -31.84 13.04
C GLY A 97 -14.33 -30.71 13.85
N THR A 98 -13.74 -31.03 15.01
CA THR A 98 -13.02 -30.06 15.85
C THR A 98 -11.76 -29.53 15.16
N ILE A 99 -10.94 -30.41 14.55
CA ILE A 99 -9.73 -30.01 13.82
C ILE A 99 -10.09 -29.14 12.62
N LEU A 100 -11.09 -29.54 11.83
CA LEU A 100 -11.58 -28.74 10.70
C LEU A 100 -12.15 -27.40 11.16
N GLY A 101 -12.92 -27.37 12.25
CA GLY A 101 -13.46 -26.16 12.84
C GLY A 101 -12.36 -25.18 13.26
N ALA A 102 -11.29 -25.68 13.89
CA ALA A 102 -10.12 -24.86 14.22
C ALA A 102 -9.43 -24.31 12.96
N GLY A 103 -9.30 -25.12 11.91
CA GLY A 103 -8.76 -24.69 10.61
C GLY A 103 -9.59 -23.59 9.95
N VAL A 104 -10.92 -23.76 9.94
CA VAL A 104 -11.89 -22.75 9.45
C VAL A 104 -11.78 -21.46 10.24
N PHE A 105 -11.68 -21.55 11.56
CA PHE A 105 -11.54 -20.38 12.43
C PHE A 105 -10.25 -19.60 12.12
N LEU A 106 -9.11 -20.29 11.99
CA LEU A 106 -7.84 -19.68 11.61
C LEU A 106 -7.88 -19.06 10.20
N ALA A 107 -8.52 -19.73 9.24
CA ALA A 107 -8.69 -19.22 7.89
C ALA A 107 -9.56 -17.95 7.88
N LEU A 108 -10.66 -17.95 8.64
CA LEU A 108 -11.54 -16.79 8.77
C LEU A 108 -10.81 -15.62 9.42
N GLU A 109 -10.08 -15.85 10.51
CA GLU A 109 -9.26 -14.83 11.17
C GLU A 109 -8.24 -14.22 10.18
N TYR A 110 -7.57 -15.07 9.39
CA TYR A 110 -6.62 -14.64 8.38
C TYR A 110 -7.28 -13.77 7.27
N LEU A 111 -8.46 -14.17 6.78
CA LEU A 111 -9.20 -13.42 5.76
C LEU A 111 -9.76 -12.09 6.29
N LEU A 112 -10.26 -12.06 7.53
CA LEU A 112 -10.75 -10.83 8.15
C LEU A 112 -9.60 -9.83 8.40
N ASN A 113 -8.40 -10.34 8.64
CA ASN A 113 -7.19 -9.55 8.88
C ASN A 113 -6.36 -9.30 7.62
N ASN A 114 -7.02 -9.20 6.47
CA ASN A 114 -6.47 -8.92 5.14
C ASN A 114 -5.89 -7.48 4.97
N ARG A 115 -5.41 -6.85 6.04
CA ARG A 115 -4.95 -5.45 6.04
C ARG A 115 -3.57 -5.33 6.67
N LEU A 116 -2.66 -4.71 5.92
CA LEU A 116 -1.34 -4.30 6.38
C LEU A 116 -1.23 -2.79 6.32
N TYR A 117 -0.94 -2.17 7.45
CA TYR A 117 -0.65 -0.75 7.55
C TYR A 117 0.86 -0.55 7.50
N ILE A 118 1.34 0.27 6.58
CA ILE A 118 2.70 0.79 6.55
C ILE A 118 2.61 2.26 6.93
N ILE A 119 3.22 2.63 8.04
CA ILE A 119 3.22 3.98 8.59
C ILE A 119 4.65 4.49 8.50
N ALA A 120 4.88 5.50 7.66
CA ALA A 120 6.14 6.20 7.58
C ALA A 120 5.99 7.57 8.25
N ASP A 121 6.87 7.86 9.20
CA ASP A 121 6.88 9.09 9.98
C ASP A 121 8.32 9.57 10.21
N LYS A 122 8.47 10.64 11.00
CA LYS A 122 9.77 11.21 11.38
C LYS A 122 10.67 10.25 12.17
N ASN A 123 10.09 9.32 12.92
CA ASN A 123 10.83 8.35 13.73
C ASN A 123 11.22 7.10 12.92
N GLY A 124 10.60 6.84 11.78
CA GLY A 124 10.96 5.76 10.87
C GLY A 124 9.77 5.13 10.15
N ILE A 125 9.93 3.87 9.75
CA ILE A 125 8.89 3.08 9.09
C ILE A 125 8.41 1.99 10.03
N ARG A 126 7.09 1.89 10.21
CA ARG A 126 6.42 0.92 11.05
C ARG A 126 5.43 0.12 10.23
N THR A 127 5.48 -1.21 10.32
CA THR A 127 4.43 -2.07 9.79
C THR A 127 3.52 -2.53 10.91
N ARG A 128 2.22 -2.51 10.68
CA ARG A 128 1.21 -3.05 11.60
C ARG A 128 0.26 -3.94 10.83
N THR A 129 0.21 -5.21 11.20
CA THR A 129 -0.80 -6.15 10.70
C THR A 129 -2.05 -6.03 11.55
N GLY A 130 -3.23 -6.10 10.92
CA GLY A 130 -4.51 -6.14 11.64
C GLY A 130 -4.74 -7.44 12.43
N SER A 131 -3.93 -8.47 12.18
CA SER A 131 -4.15 -9.82 12.68
C SER A 131 -3.94 -10.00 14.18
N VAL A 132 -4.80 -10.82 14.79
CA VAL A 132 -4.68 -11.23 16.20
C VAL A 132 -3.52 -12.21 16.35
N LEU A 133 -3.21 -13.00 15.31
CA LEU A 133 -1.92 -13.67 15.11
C LEU A 133 -0.80 -12.66 14.81
N ARG A 134 -0.45 -11.86 15.82
CA ARG A 134 0.65 -10.85 15.88
C ARG A 134 2.05 -11.41 15.59
N PHE A 135 2.17 -12.70 15.29
CA PHE A 135 3.43 -13.40 15.02
C PHE A 135 4.13 -12.90 13.75
N PHE A 136 3.39 -12.34 12.80
CA PHE A 136 3.98 -11.57 11.71
C PHE A 136 4.27 -10.16 12.21
N ALA A 137 5.44 -10.07 12.86
CA ALA A 137 5.92 -8.98 13.69
C ALA A 137 5.65 -7.59 13.10
N ASN A 138 5.08 -6.74 13.95
CA ASN A 138 5.21 -5.30 13.81
C ASN A 138 6.71 -4.99 13.68
N LYS A 139 7.15 -4.56 12.49
CA LYS A 139 8.53 -4.17 12.27
C LYS A 139 8.61 -2.67 12.41
N ILE A 140 9.54 -2.23 13.25
CA ILE A 140 9.85 -0.82 13.43
C ILE A 140 11.29 -0.64 12.98
N VAL A 141 11.49 0.08 11.89
CA VAL A 141 12.81 0.48 11.42
C VAL A 141 12.97 1.98 11.71
N LYS A 142 13.86 2.31 12.64
CA LYS A 142 14.14 3.71 13.01
C LYS A 142 14.67 4.49 11.82
N ARG A 143 14.35 5.79 11.74
CA ARG A 143 14.75 6.68 10.64
C ARG A 143 16.26 6.70 10.42
N ASP A 144 17.03 6.73 11.50
CA ASP A 144 18.50 6.73 11.48
C ASP A 144 19.11 5.43 10.93
N HIS A 145 18.28 4.41 10.67
CA HIS A 145 18.68 3.16 10.03
C HIS A 145 18.15 3.02 8.60
N ILE A 146 17.54 4.07 8.03
CA ILE A 146 16.94 4.05 6.69
C ILE A 146 17.80 4.90 5.77
N GLN A 147 18.61 4.24 4.94
CA GLN A 147 19.38 4.92 3.90
C GLN A 147 18.51 5.16 2.66
N ARG A 148 17.83 4.11 2.17
CA ARG A 148 16.91 4.19 1.03
C ARG A 148 15.92 3.04 1.04
N VAL A 149 14.78 3.23 0.38
CA VAL A 149 13.81 2.17 0.13
C VAL A 149 13.91 1.77 -1.34
N VAL A 150 14.01 0.46 -1.61
CA VAL A 150 14.18 -0.09 -2.95
C VAL A 150 13.20 -1.23 -3.20
N CYS A 151 12.90 -1.47 -4.47
CA CYS A 151 12.16 -2.63 -4.93
C CYS A 151 13.17 -3.69 -5.41
N GLY A 152 13.00 -4.94 -4.99
CA GLY A 152 13.78 -6.07 -5.47
C GLY A 152 12.88 -7.25 -5.84
N GLU A 153 13.37 -8.11 -6.73
CA GLU A 153 12.68 -9.33 -7.15
C GLU A 153 12.80 -10.43 -6.08
N SER A 154 11.80 -11.30 -5.97
CA SER A 154 11.77 -12.43 -5.02
C SER A 154 10.94 -13.59 -5.60
N ALA A 155 11.09 -14.78 -5.03
CA ALA A 155 10.30 -15.94 -5.44
C ALA A 155 8.79 -15.65 -5.22
N GLY A 156 8.07 -15.45 -6.32
CA GLY A 156 6.63 -15.14 -6.31
C GLY A 156 6.27 -13.66 -6.43
N GLY A 157 7.21 -12.77 -6.79
CA GLY A 157 6.90 -11.39 -7.17
C GLY A 157 7.94 -10.37 -6.72
N HIS A 158 7.50 -9.15 -6.48
CA HIS A 158 8.35 -8.05 -6.04
C HIS A 158 8.26 -7.85 -4.53
N THR A 159 9.36 -7.42 -3.94
CA THR A 159 9.49 -7.16 -2.50
C THR A 159 10.09 -5.78 -2.28
N VAL A 160 9.49 -5.02 -1.37
CA VAL A 160 10.02 -3.74 -0.91
C VAL A 160 11.02 -4.00 0.21
N TYR A 161 12.24 -3.51 0.02
CA TYR A 161 13.33 -3.60 0.97
C TYR A 161 13.71 -2.21 1.48
N ILE A 162 13.99 -2.13 2.77
CA ILE A 162 14.68 -0.99 3.37
C ILE A 162 16.16 -1.33 3.40
N ILE A 163 16.99 -0.51 2.75
CA ILE A 163 18.45 -0.61 2.85
C ILE A 163 18.89 0.21 4.05
N ASN A 164 19.54 -0.45 5.01
CA ASN A 164 20.16 0.22 6.15
C ASN A 164 21.56 0.75 5.77
N HIS A 165 22.13 1.66 6.55
CA HIS A 165 23.50 2.20 6.41
C HIS A 165 24.61 1.15 6.37
N LYS A 166 24.32 -0.11 6.75
CA LYS A 166 25.24 -1.26 6.60
C LYS A 166 25.05 -2.01 5.28
N ASP A 167 24.32 -1.42 4.33
CA ASP A 167 23.86 -2.03 3.06
C ASP A 167 23.08 -3.35 3.22
N LYS A 168 22.57 -3.62 4.44
CA LYS A 168 21.77 -4.83 4.70
C LYS A 168 20.31 -4.59 4.32
N PRO A 169 19.72 -5.40 3.42
CA PRO A 169 18.33 -5.28 3.04
C PRO A 169 17.42 -5.84 4.14
N ILE A 170 16.47 -5.04 4.60
CA ILE A 170 15.42 -5.42 5.55
C ILE A 170 14.12 -5.55 4.77
N LYS A 171 13.57 -6.78 4.68
CA LYS A 171 12.29 -7.04 4.00
C LYS A 171 11.15 -6.33 4.72
N LEU A 172 10.52 -5.38 4.02
CA LEU A 172 9.36 -4.62 4.49
C LEU A 172 8.05 -5.30 4.08
N LEU A 173 7.85 -5.54 2.78
CA LEU A 173 6.63 -6.16 2.23
C LEU A 173 6.99 -7.00 1.00
N GLY A 174 6.46 -8.21 0.87
CA GLY A 174 6.71 -9.10 -0.27
C GLY A 174 5.46 -9.55 -0.99
N TYR A 175 5.64 -10.31 -2.08
CA TYR A 175 4.57 -10.85 -2.93
C TYR A 175 3.70 -9.76 -3.59
N LEU A 176 4.35 -8.67 -4.00
CA LEU A 176 3.71 -7.55 -4.68
C LEU A 176 3.87 -7.67 -6.19
N THR A 177 2.98 -7.03 -6.94
CA THR A 177 3.27 -6.72 -8.34
C THR A 177 4.37 -5.67 -8.43
N GLU A 178 5.07 -5.62 -9.57
CA GLU A 178 6.11 -4.61 -9.81
C GLU A 178 5.57 -3.18 -9.65
N SER A 179 4.37 -2.92 -10.17
CA SER A 179 3.70 -1.62 -10.10
C SER A 179 3.37 -1.23 -8.67
N GLN A 180 2.87 -2.16 -7.85
CA GLN A 180 2.60 -1.95 -6.42
C GLN A 180 3.87 -1.66 -5.64
N ALA A 181 4.92 -2.48 -5.83
CA ALA A 181 6.18 -2.32 -5.12
C ALA A 181 6.85 -0.98 -5.46
N ARG A 182 6.90 -0.62 -6.75
CA ARG A 182 7.42 0.68 -7.18
C ARG A 182 6.60 1.85 -6.64
N PHE A 183 5.27 1.75 -6.63
CA PHE A 183 4.41 2.80 -6.06
C PHE A 183 4.68 3.03 -4.57
N ILE A 184 4.83 1.96 -3.79
CA ILE A 184 5.14 2.05 -2.36
C ILE A 184 6.51 2.70 -2.14
N VAL A 185 7.52 2.28 -2.91
CA VAL A 185 8.88 2.83 -2.85
C VAL A 185 8.87 4.32 -3.19
N GLU A 186 8.18 4.71 -4.25
CA GLU A 186 8.05 6.10 -4.71
C GLU A 186 7.42 6.98 -3.62
N ARG A 187 6.29 6.55 -3.03
CA ARG A 187 5.62 7.30 -1.97
C ARG A 187 6.44 7.43 -0.69
N ILE A 188 7.12 6.37 -0.28
CA ILE A 188 7.98 6.44 0.92
C ILE A 188 9.19 7.34 0.65
N ASN A 189 9.79 7.28 -0.54
CA ASN A 189 10.92 8.13 -0.89
C ASN A 189 10.48 9.61 -1.00
N GLU A 190 9.35 9.91 -1.65
CA GLU A 190 8.74 11.25 -1.70
C GLU A 190 8.48 11.80 -0.28
N PHE A 191 8.03 10.93 0.64
CA PHE A 191 7.85 11.30 2.04
C PHE A 191 9.16 11.66 2.77
N TYR A 192 10.31 11.09 2.37
CA TYR A 192 11.58 11.36 3.03
C TYR A 192 12.46 12.40 2.34
N THR A 193 12.22 12.69 1.06
CA THR A 193 12.97 13.69 0.29
C THR A 193 12.33 15.06 0.33
N THR A 194 11.01 15.16 0.54
CA THR A 194 10.33 16.46 0.60
C THR A 194 10.69 17.18 1.92
N PRO A 195 11.33 18.36 1.88
CA PRO A 195 11.67 19.10 3.09
C PRO A 195 10.40 19.50 3.85
N LEU A 196 10.43 19.36 5.19
CA LEU A 196 9.29 19.61 6.08
C LEU A 196 8.67 21.01 5.91
N ILE A 197 9.47 21.98 5.48
CA ILE A 197 9.06 23.39 5.30
C ILE A 197 7.99 23.53 4.21
N THR A 198 7.99 22.67 3.18
CA THR A 198 7.05 22.78 2.04
C THR A 198 5.71 22.10 2.33
N ARG A 199 5.60 21.25 3.36
CA ARG A 199 4.35 20.51 3.64
C ARG A 199 3.28 21.33 4.34
N ASN A 200 3.69 22.28 5.17
CA ASN A 200 2.77 23.12 5.93
C ASN A 200 2.06 24.17 5.07
N SER A 201 2.57 24.48 3.87
CA SER A 201 1.97 25.45 2.95
C SER A 201 1.01 24.83 1.92
N LEU A 202 1.09 23.53 1.67
CA LEU A 202 0.25 22.80 0.69
C LEU A 202 -1.07 22.27 1.29
N THR A 203 -1.12 22.02 2.60
CA THR A 203 -2.35 21.54 3.27
C THR A 203 -3.33 22.65 3.60
N THR A 204 -2.90 23.91 3.62
CA THR A 204 -3.76 25.06 3.90
C THR A 204 -4.63 25.53 2.72
N SER A 205 -4.45 25.02 1.50
CA SER A 205 -5.22 25.50 0.34
C SER A 205 -6.30 24.57 -0.20
N GLU A 206 -6.44 23.32 0.27
CA GLU A 206 -7.34 22.35 -0.41
C GLU A 206 -8.29 21.50 0.45
N SER A 207 -8.34 21.59 1.79
CA SER A 207 -9.35 20.80 2.53
C SER A 207 -9.65 21.30 3.94
N SER A 208 -10.48 22.33 4.05
CA SER A 208 -11.40 22.46 5.19
C SER A 208 -12.70 21.70 4.88
N VAL A 209 -12.60 20.38 4.67
CA VAL A 209 -13.77 19.51 4.86
C VAL A 209 -13.74 19.16 6.34
N SER A 210 -14.72 19.66 7.09
CA SER A 210 -14.71 19.49 8.54
C SER A 210 -14.88 18.00 8.86
N LEU A 211 -14.19 17.53 9.90
CA LEU A 211 -14.35 16.15 10.39
C LEU A 211 -15.82 15.82 10.74
N ASN A 212 -16.65 16.84 10.99
CA ASN A 212 -18.09 16.72 11.21
C ASN A 212 -18.86 16.35 9.94
N ASP A 213 -18.39 16.72 8.75
CA ASP A 213 -19.04 16.37 7.48
C ASP A 213 -18.83 14.90 7.10
N LEU A 214 -17.68 14.34 7.46
CA LEU A 214 -17.40 12.90 7.28
C LEU A 214 -18.15 12.03 8.30
N LEU A 215 -18.36 12.51 9.53
CA LEU A 215 -19.14 11.79 10.54
C LEU A 215 -20.66 11.84 10.30
N ASN A 216 -21.18 12.89 9.63
CA ASN A 216 -22.58 12.96 9.26
C ASN A 216 -22.94 12.05 8.07
N GLN A 217 -22.01 11.79 7.15
CA GLN A 217 -22.27 10.92 6.00
C GLN A 217 -22.52 9.45 6.37
N ASP A 218 -21.91 8.95 7.45
CA ASP A 218 -22.15 7.58 7.92
C ASP A 218 -23.50 7.43 8.66
N SER A 219 -24.09 8.52 9.16
CA SER A 219 -25.38 8.49 9.88
C SER A 219 -26.60 8.42 8.95
N GLU A 220 -26.50 8.91 7.72
CA GLU A 220 -27.60 8.84 6.74
C GLU A 220 -27.69 7.49 6.03
N GLN A 221 -26.59 6.75 5.90
CA GLN A 221 -26.61 5.38 5.34
C GLN A 221 -27.23 4.33 6.26
N ALA A 222 -27.39 4.63 7.55
CA ALA A 222 -28.06 3.76 8.52
C ALA A 222 -29.60 3.86 8.52
N LYS A 223 -30.19 4.79 7.75
CA LYS A 223 -31.67 4.98 7.68
C LYS A 223 -32.37 4.22 6.56
N TRP A 224 -31.65 3.50 5.71
CA TRP A 224 -32.19 2.80 4.55
C TRP A 224 -31.88 1.28 4.52
N ASN A 225 -31.62 0.67 5.68
CA ASN A 225 -31.55 -0.79 5.84
C ASN A 225 -32.34 -1.22 7.07
#